data_AF-A0A6C0EIR0-F1
#
_entry.id   AF-A0A6C0EIR0-F1
#
_cell.length_a   1.000
_cell.length_b   1.000
_cell.length_c   1.000
_cell.angle_alpha   90.00
_cell.angle_beta   90.00
_cell.angle_gamma   90.00
#
_symmetry.space_group_name_H-M   'P 1'
#
loop_
_entity.id
_entity.type
_entity.pdbx_description
1 polymer ?
#
loop_
_entity_poly.entity_id
_entity_poly.type
_entity_poly.pdbx_seq_one_letter_code
_entity_poly.pdbx_strand_id
1 'polypeptide(L)'
;MKLLNDLFNFILLTTSKYGIDESHDVSHSMNVLHYAQDIYEAQVYIYPPLKHYERVIYIAALLHDMCDKKYMDETEGLKEICNYLKPRIEEKEIEMVKNIVSTMSYSKVKVNGFPDFGDYMWAYHVVREADLLSAYDFDRCMIYHLKQNDRDIDSSFANASKLFENRVFKHYDDGLLLTEYSKENYMQYQSNALNRIGAWKKILKNYVL
;
A
#
# COMPACT_ATOMS: atom_id res chain seq x y z
N MET A 1 -0.33 -1.30 -22.33
CA MET A 1 1.15 -1.25 -22.29
C MET A 1 1.72 0.16 -22.15
N LYS A 2 1.34 1.15 -22.99
CA LYS A 2 1.91 2.51 -22.90
C LYS A 2 1.70 3.19 -21.53
N LEU A 3 0.47 3.19 -21.01
CA LEU A 3 0.18 3.83 -19.71
C LEU A 3 0.90 3.16 -18.55
N LEU A 4 0.92 1.82 -18.50
CA LEU A 4 1.61 1.09 -17.43
C LEU A 4 3.12 1.39 -17.40
N ASN A 5 3.76 1.42 -18.57
CA ASN A 5 5.17 1.81 -18.69
C ASN A 5 5.38 3.27 -18.24
N ASP A 6 4.48 4.19 -18.61
CA ASP A 6 4.56 5.58 -18.16
C ASP A 6 4.44 5.71 -16.63
N LEU A 7 3.58 4.91 -15.99
CA LEU A 7 3.42 4.93 -14.53
C LEU A 7 4.66 4.39 -13.82
N PHE A 8 5.22 3.27 -14.29
CA PHE A 8 6.47 2.75 -13.73
C PHE A 8 7.65 3.71 -13.91
N ASN A 9 7.75 4.37 -15.07
CA ASN A 9 8.76 5.40 -15.28
C ASN A 9 8.58 6.57 -14.29
N PHE A 10 7.35 6.99 -14.03
CA PHE A 10 7.09 8.02 -13.02
C PHE A 10 7.52 7.56 -11.63
N ILE A 11 7.15 6.35 -11.22
CA ILE A 11 7.55 5.79 -9.92
C ILE A 11 9.07 5.78 -9.77
N LEU A 12 9.79 5.25 -10.77
CA LEU A 12 11.26 5.19 -10.73
C LEU A 12 11.91 6.58 -10.64
N LEU A 13 11.39 7.56 -11.39
CA LEU A 13 11.86 8.94 -11.34
C LEU A 13 11.58 9.60 -9.99
N THR A 14 10.38 9.42 -9.45
CA THR A 14 9.97 9.97 -8.15
C THR A 14 10.75 9.34 -7.00
N THR A 15 10.89 8.01 -7.00
CA THR A 15 11.73 7.26 -6.06
C THR A 15 13.16 7.80 -6.07
N SER A 16 13.75 7.98 -7.26
CA SER A 16 15.10 8.53 -7.39
C SER A 16 15.20 10.00 -6.94
N LYS A 17 14.18 10.83 -7.23
CA LYS A 17 14.18 12.26 -6.92
C LYS A 17 14.09 12.51 -5.41
N TYR A 18 13.26 11.74 -4.71
CA TYR A 18 12.99 11.94 -3.28
C TYR A 18 13.73 10.96 -2.36
N GLY A 19 14.53 10.06 -2.93
CA GLY A 19 15.29 9.07 -2.15
C GLY A 19 14.37 8.09 -1.40
N ILE A 20 13.24 7.70 -2.02
CA ILE A 20 12.32 6.71 -1.45
C ILE A 20 13.07 5.37 -1.39
N ASP A 21 13.04 4.72 -0.23
CA ASP A 21 13.76 3.46 -0.02
C ASP A 21 12.95 2.21 -0.45
N GLU A 22 13.57 1.04 -0.42
CA GLU A 22 13.02 -0.22 -0.92
C GLU A 22 11.78 -0.69 -0.13
N SER A 23 11.48 -0.05 1.01
CA SER A 23 10.24 -0.31 1.72
C SER A 23 9.01 0.35 1.09
N HIS A 24 9.21 1.36 0.23
CA HIS A 24 8.13 2.12 -0.44
C HIS A 24 8.43 2.39 -1.94
N ASP A 25 9.42 1.70 -2.52
CA ASP A 25 9.81 1.88 -3.92
C ASP A 25 8.89 1.13 -4.91
N VAL A 26 9.35 1.04 -6.16
CA VAL A 26 8.67 0.35 -7.25
C VAL A 26 8.23 -1.08 -6.92
N SER A 27 8.98 -1.80 -6.07
CA SER A 27 8.67 -3.17 -5.67
C SER A 27 7.40 -3.21 -4.83
N HIS A 28 7.22 -2.24 -3.94
CA HIS A 28 5.99 -2.10 -3.16
C HIS A 28 4.80 -1.74 -4.05
N SER A 29 4.97 -0.79 -4.98
CA SER A 29 3.93 -0.46 -5.97
C SER A 29 3.50 -1.69 -6.79
N MET A 30 4.44 -2.58 -7.16
CA MET A 30 4.13 -3.85 -7.84
C MET A 30 3.32 -4.80 -6.96
N ASN A 31 3.71 -4.98 -5.70
CA ASN A 31 2.98 -5.84 -4.77
C ASN A 31 1.54 -5.34 -4.54
N VAL A 32 1.37 -4.02 -4.34
CA VAL A 32 0.03 -3.43 -4.18
C VAL A 32 -0.79 -3.56 -5.46
N LEU A 33 -0.19 -3.42 -6.64
CA LEU A 33 -0.90 -3.67 -7.90
C LEU A 33 -1.39 -5.12 -8.02
N HIS A 34 -0.57 -6.10 -7.62
CA HIS A 34 -0.98 -7.51 -7.63
C HIS A 34 -2.15 -7.77 -6.69
N TYR A 35 -2.10 -7.30 -5.44
CA TYR A 35 -3.24 -7.43 -4.53
C TYR A 35 -4.48 -6.68 -5.03
N ALA A 36 -4.31 -5.50 -5.63
CA ALA A 36 -5.42 -4.75 -6.20
C ALA A 36 -6.06 -5.50 -7.38
N GLN A 37 -5.26 -6.17 -8.21
CA GLN A 37 -5.77 -7.04 -9.27
C GLN A 37 -6.56 -8.21 -8.69
N ASP A 38 -6.00 -8.96 -7.75
CA ASP A 38 -6.65 -10.13 -7.16
C ASP A 38 -7.98 -9.75 -6.47
N ILE A 39 -7.98 -8.67 -5.70
CA ILE A 39 -9.18 -8.14 -5.05
C ILE A 39 -10.19 -7.68 -6.11
N TYR A 40 -9.77 -6.94 -7.14
CA TYR A 40 -10.64 -6.49 -8.22
C TYR A 40 -11.30 -7.67 -8.95
N GLU A 41 -10.51 -8.68 -9.32
CA GLU A 41 -11.01 -9.87 -10.03
C GLU A 41 -12.06 -10.61 -9.21
N ALA A 42 -11.89 -10.73 -7.89
CA ALA A 42 -12.92 -11.31 -7.03
C ALA A 42 -14.14 -10.39 -6.86
N GLN A 43 -13.90 -9.10 -6.59
CA GLN A 43 -14.94 -8.15 -6.21
C GLN A 43 -15.83 -7.73 -7.39
N VAL A 44 -15.32 -7.72 -8.63
CA VAL A 44 -16.08 -7.31 -9.82
C VAL A 44 -17.24 -8.26 -10.13
N TYR A 45 -17.14 -9.55 -9.76
CA TYR A 45 -18.27 -10.48 -9.89
C TYR A 45 -19.37 -10.22 -8.85
N ILE A 46 -18.98 -9.75 -7.66
CA ILE A 46 -19.90 -9.42 -6.56
C ILE A 46 -20.54 -8.05 -6.79
N TYR A 47 -19.77 -7.09 -7.31
CA TYR A 47 -20.20 -5.73 -7.61
C TYR A 47 -19.80 -5.34 -9.05
N PRO A 48 -20.60 -5.73 -10.06
CA PRO A 48 -20.30 -5.47 -11.48
C PRO A 48 -20.01 -4.01 -11.87
N PRO A 49 -20.61 -2.98 -11.24
CA PRO A 49 -20.25 -1.59 -11.54
C PRO A 49 -18.77 -1.25 -11.28
N LEU A 50 -18.04 -2.05 -10.48
CA LEU A 50 -16.60 -1.89 -10.25
C LEU A 50 -15.79 -1.84 -11.54
N LYS A 51 -16.25 -2.53 -12.59
CA LYS A 51 -15.60 -2.59 -13.90
C LYS A 51 -15.35 -1.20 -14.51
N HIS A 52 -16.18 -0.22 -14.17
CA HIS A 52 -15.99 1.16 -14.64
C HIS A 52 -14.78 1.87 -14.02
N TYR A 53 -14.22 1.34 -12.93
CA TYR A 53 -13.15 1.97 -12.16
C TYR A 53 -11.82 1.21 -12.21
N GLU A 54 -11.70 0.13 -12.99
CA GLU A 54 -10.50 -0.70 -13.10
C GLU A 54 -9.22 0.12 -13.34
N ARG A 55 -9.27 1.06 -14.28
CA ARG A 55 -8.13 1.95 -14.58
C ARG A 55 -7.76 2.84 -13.39
N VAL A 56 -8.75 3.41 -12.71
CA VAL A 56 -8.54 4.25 -11.51
C VAL A 56 -7.91 3.42 -10.38
N ILE A 57 -8.38 2.19 -10.17
CA ILE A 57 -7.86 1.27 -9.16
C ILE A 57 -6.37 1.03 -9.39
N TYR A 58 -5.98 0.62 -10.60
CA TYR A 58 -4.58 0.30 -10.89
C TYR A 58 -3.65 1.51 -10.83
N ILE A 59 -4.12 2.69 -11.28
CA ILE A 59 -3.33 3.93 -11.17
C ILE A 59 -3.15 4.31 -9.70
N ALA A 60 -4.22 4.31 -8.90
CA ALA A 60 -4.14 4.66 -7.49
C ALA A 60 -3.27 3.66 -6.72
N ALA A 61 -3.41 2.35 -6.96
CA ALA A 61 -2.58 1.30 -6.38
C ALA A 61 -1.08 1.52 -6.67
N LEU A 62 -0.73 1.86 -7.92
CA LEU A 62 0.66 2.10 -8.29
C LEU A 62 1.25 3.37 -7.68
N LEU A 63 0.46 4.44 -7.59
CA LEU A 63 0.96 5.78 -7.28
C LEU A 63 0.77 6.22 -5.82
N HIS A 64 0.03 5.47 -4.99
CA HIS A 64 -0.37 5.93 -3.65
C HIS A 64 0.79 6.40 -2.77
N ASP A 65 1.93 5.73 -2.81
CA ASP A 65 3.11 6.07 -1.98
C ASP A 65 4.02 7.12 -2.61
N MET A 66 3.74 7.56 -3.84
CA MET A 66 4.50 8.62 -4.53
C MET A 66 4.20 10.02 -3.99
N CYS A 67 3.43 10.13 -2.91
CA CYS A 67 3.20 11.33 -2.12
C CYS A 67 3.28 11.08 -0.61
N ASP A 68 3.93 10.01 -0.15
CA ASP A 68 4.02 9.70 1.29
C ASP A 68 4.81 10.80 2.03
N LYS A 69 4.19 11.33 3.09
CA LYS A 69 4.75 12.34 3.99
C LYS A 69 6.07 11.96 4.65
N LYS A 70 6.45 10.68 4.65
CA LYS A 70 7.76 10.20 5.13
C LYS A 70 8.92 10.72 4.27
N TYR A 71 8.69 10.99 2.98
CA TYR A 71 9.73 11.35 2.02
C TYR A 71 9.56 12.74 1.39
N MET A 72 8.34 13.28 1.39
CA MET A 72 8.04 14.56 0.73
C MET A 72 6.84 15.27 1.33
N ASP A 73 6.55 16.49 0.87
CA ASP A 73 5.27 17.12 1.14
C ASP A 73 4.15 16.42 0.36
N GLU A 74 3.11 15.96 1.06
CA GLU A 74 2.01 15.18 0.46
C GLU A 74 1.23 16.01 -0.59
N THR A 75 1.09 17.32 -0.38
CA THR A 75 0.37 18.20 -1.32
C THR A 75 1.17 18.39 -2.60
N GLU A 76 2.48 18.58 -2.48
CA GLU A 76 3.40 18.65 -3.61
C GLU A 76 3.41 17.33 -4.40
N GLY A 77 3.58 16.19 -3.72
CA GLY A 77 3.56 14.87 -4.36
C GLY A 77 2.25 14.59 -5.10
N LEU A 78 1.11 14.87 -4.48
CA LEU A 78 -0.21 14.74 -5.13
C LEU A 78 -0.35 15.65 -6.36
N LYS A 79 0.19 16.87 -6.30
CA LYS A 79 0.19 17.79 -7.44
C LYS A 79 1.06 17.25 -8.58
N GLU A 80 2.21 16.66 -8.28
CA GLU A 80 3.07 16.01 -9.29
C GLU A 80 2.37 14.83 -9.95
N ILE A 81 1.74 13.95 -9.16
CA ILE A 81 0.90 12.85 -9.67
C ILE A 81 -0.18 13.38 -10.62
N CYS A 82 -0.97 14.37 -10.18
CA CYS A 82 -2.06 14.91 -10.99
C CYS A 82 -1.55 15.53 -12.29
N ASN A 83 -0.45 16.30 -12.23
CA ASN A 83 0.15 16.91 -13.42
C ASN A 83 0.70 15.86 -14.39
N TYR A 84 1.26 14.77 -13.87
CA TYR A 84 1.72 13.66 -14.69
C TYR A 84 0.55 12.93 -15.36
N LEU A 85 -0.60 12.79 -14.70
CA LEU A 85 -1.77 12.09 -15.25
C LEU A 85 -2.59 12.93 -16.25
N LYS A 86 -2.59 14.26 -16.14
CA LYS A 86 -3.36 15.19 -17.01
C LYS A 86 -3.32 14.88 -18.52
N PRO A 87 -2.15 14.64 -19.16
CA PRO A 87 -2.11 14.34 -20.59
C PRO A 87 -2.45 12.88 -20.94
N ARG A 88 -2.78 12.03 -19.96
CA ARG A 88 -2.86 10.56 -20.10
C ARG A 88 -4.24 9.96 -19.83
N ILE A 89 -5.05 10.58 -18.97
CA ILE A 89 -6.37 10.09 -18.56
C ILE A 89 -7.37 11.24 -18.40
N GLU A 90 -8.64 10.92 -18.17
CA GLU A 90 -9.70 11.92 -18.02
C GLU A 90 -9.64 12.64 -16.67
N GLU A 91 -10.03 13.92 -16.64
CA GLU A 91 -10.00 14.74 -15.43
C GLU A 91 -10.82 14.14 -14.27
N LYS A 92 -11.96 13.50 -14.59
CA LYS A 92 -12.78 12.79 -13.61
C LYS A 92 -12.02 11.65 -12.93
N GLU A 93 -11.22 10.91 -13.68
CA GLU A 93 -10.41 9.81 -13.14
C GLU A 93 -9.24 10.33 -12.30
N ILE A 94 -8.64 11.46 -12.70
CA ILE A 94 -7.58 12.11 -11.92
C ILE A 94 -8.12 12.51 -10.54
N GLU A 95 -9.32 13.08 -10.48
CA GLU A 95 -9.92 13.47 -9.20
C GLU A 95 -10.23 12.24 -8.34
N MET A 96 -10.70 11.13 -8.93
CA MET A 96 -10.89 9.87 -8.20
C MET A 96 -9.56 9.33 -7.66
N VAL A 97 -8.50 9.27 -8.47
CA VAL A 97 -7.17 8.82 -8.03
C VAL A 97 -6.66 9.69 -6.87
N LYS A 98 -6.74 11.01 -7.01
CA LYS A 98 -6.36 11.97 -5.97
C LYS A 98 -7.14 11.75 -4.68
N ASN A 99 -8.46 11.55 -4.77
CA ASN A 99 -9.31 11.30 -3.61
C ASN A 99 -8.93 10.00 -2.90
N ILE A 100 -8.72 8.91 -3.65
CA ILE A 100 -8.31 7.62 -3.07
C ILE A 100 -6.96 7.75 -2.37
N VAL A 101 -5.94 8.23 -3.09
CA VAL A 101 -4.56 8.33 -2.57
C VAL A 101 -4.50 9.23 -1.33
N SER A 102 -5.17 10.37 -1.35
CA SER A 102 -5.14 11.32 -0.22
C SER A 102 -5.90 10.85 1.02
N THR A 103 -6.71 9.78 0.95
CA THR A 103 -7.58 9.36 2.07
C THR A 103 -7.41 7.90 2.49
N MET A 104 -6.68 7.06 1.73
CA MET A 104 -6.62 5.61 1.97
C MET A 104 -5.76 5.16 3.15
N SER A 105 -4.77 5.95 3.58
CA SER A 105 -3.81 5.51 4.61
C SER A 105 -4.49 5.10 5.92
N TYR A 106 -3.96 4.06 6.57
CA TYR A 106 -4.46 3.55 7.85
C TYR A 106 -4.69 4.66 8.90
N SER A 107 -3.71 5.55 9.08
CA SER A 107 -3.79 6.60 10.10
C SER A 107 -4.94 7.59 9.83
N LYS A 108 -5.22 7.91 8.55
CA LYS A 108 -6.33 8.79 8.19
C LYS A 108 -7.68 8.11 8.49
N VAL A 109 -7.82 6.82 8.13
CA VAL A 109 -9.05 6.07 8.38
C VAL A 109 -9.31 5.84 9.87
N LYS A 110 -8.27 5.59 10.67
CA LYS A 110 -8.45 5.43 12.13
C LYS A 110 -8.96 6.71 12.82
N VAL A 111 -8.60 7.88 12.30
CA VAL A 111 -9.01 9.17 12.86
C VAL A 111 -10.36 9.63 12.32
N ASN A 112 -10.57 9.49 11.00
CA ASN A 112 -11.70 10.11 10.30
C ASN A 112 -12.81 9.12 9.91
N GLY A 113 -12.58 7.81 10.05
CA GLY A 113 -13.40 6.78 9.41
C GLY A 113 -13.14 6.68 7.92
N PHE A 114 -13.96 5.88 7.23
CA PHE A 114 -13.93 5.80 5.77
C PHE A 114 -14.55 7.08 5.17
N PRO A 115 -13.96 7.64 4.09
CA PRO A 115 -14.63 8.68 3.32
C PRO A 115 -15.89 8.12 2.66
N ASP A 116 -16.82 8.99 2.25
CA ASP A 116 -17.94 8.61 1.40
C ASP A 116 -17.67 9.05 -0.04
N PHE A 117 -17.51 8.07 -0.92
CA PHE A 117 -17.27 8.28 -2.34
C PHE A 117 -18.43 7.79 -3.23
N GLY A 118 -19.57 7.44 -2.64
CA GLY A 118 -20.74 6.96 -3.37
C GLY A 118 -20.40 5.82 -4.34
N ASP A 119 -20.64 6.05 -5.63
CA ASP A 119 -20.58 5.01 -6.67
C ASP A 119 -19.20 4.35 -6.87
N TYR A 120 -18.10 5.02 -6.47
CA TYR A 120 -16.74 4.46 -6.60
C TYR A 120 -16.14 4.01 -5.26
N MET A 121 -16.95 3.85 -4.22
CA MET A 121 -16.48 3.42 -2.91
C MET A 121 -15.76 2.05 -2.94
N TRP A 122 -16.21 1.13 -3.79
CA TRP A 122 -15.52 -0.15 -3.96
C TRP A 122 -14.14 -0.01 -4.60
N ALA A 123 -13.92 0.97 -5.49
CA ALA A 123 -12.59 1.24 -6.03
C ALA A 123 -11.64 1.70 -4.92
N TYR A 124 -12.12 2.54 -4.01
CA TYR A 124 -11.36 2.95 -2.82
C TYR A 124 -11.00 1.75 -1.92
N HIS A 125 -11.97 0.88 -1.62
CA HIS A 125 -11.72 -0.29 -0.78
C HIS A 125 -10.74 -1.28 -1.42
N VAL A 126 -10.82 -1.51 -2.73
CA VAL A 126 -9.87 -2.37 -3.45
C VAL A 126 -8.43 -1.87 -3.27
N VAL A 127 -8.18 -0.59 -3.57
CA VAL A 127 -6.83 0.00 -3.50
C VAL A 127 -6.31 0.01 -2.07
N ARG A 128 -7.18 0.39 -1.12
CA ARG A 128 -6.83 0.44 0.29
C ARG A 128 -6.50 -0.92 0.86
N GLU A 129 -7.35 -1.92 0.62
CA GLU A 129 -7.12 -3.26 1.13
C GLU A 129 -5.89 -3.90 0.48
N ALA A 130 -5.61 -3.61 -0.80
CA ALA A 130 -4.37 -4.03 -1.44
C ALA A 130 -3.12 -3.52 -0.72
N ASP A 131 -3.09 -2.24 -0.32
CA ASP A 131 -2.00 -1.69 0.51
C ASP A 131 -1.95 -2.37 1.90
N LEU A 132 -3.10 -2.59 2.55
CA LEU A 132 -3.14 -3.28 3.84
C LEU A 132 -2.63 -4.74 3.77
N LEU A 133 -2.97 -5.48 2.71
CA LEU A 133 -2.49 -6.85 2.52
C LEU A 133 -0.97 -6.87 2.25
N SER A 134 -0.45 -5.88 1.50
CA SER A 134 0.99 -5.74 1.28
C SER A 134 1.78 -5.41 2.56
N ALA A 135 1.12 -4.84 3.58
CA ALA A 135 1.75 -4.52 4.86
C ALA A 135 2.08 -5.76 5.72
N TYR A 136 1.60 -6.96 5.35
CA TYR A 136 1.98 -8.22 5.99
C TYR A 136 3.41 -8.67 5.64
N ASP A 137 4.10 -7.99 4.73
CA ASP A 137 5.53 -8.20 4.49
C ASP A 137 6.37 -7.66 5.66
N PHE A 138 6.79 -8.57 6.53
CA PHE A 138 7.61 -8.23 7.70
C PHE A 138 9.01 -7.74 7.31
N ASP A 139 9.60 -8.28 6.24
CA ASP A 139 10.96 -7.91 5.83
C ASP A 139 10.97 -6.48 5.27
N ARG A 140 9.92 -6.07 4.56
CA ARG A 140 9.71 -4.67 4.14
C ARG A 140 9.68 -3.71 5.33
N CYS A 141 8.96 -4.08 6.40
CA CYS A 141 8.90 -3.28 7.62
C CYS A 141 10.24 -3.22 8.37
N MET A 142 11.01 -4.32 8.35
CA MET A 142 12.37 -4.37 8.88
C MET A 142 13.28 -3.38 8.14
N ILE A 143 13.25 -3.40 6.80
CA ILE A 143 14.06 -2.51 5.94
C ILE A 143 13.78 -1.04 6.26
N TYR A 144 12.50 -0.66 6.39
CA TYR A 144 12.12 0.70 6.77
C TYR A 144 12.78 1.11 8.09
N HIS A 145 12.61 0.31 9.15
CA HIS A 145 13.19 0.66 10.45
C HIS A 145 14.72 0.64 10.44
N LEU A 146 15.34 -0.24 9.66
CA LEU A 146 16.79 -0.29 9.53
C LEU A 146 17.35 0.98 8.90
N LYS A 147 16.66 1.53 7.91
CA LYS A 147 17.07 2.78 7.27
C LYS A 147 16.79 4.02 8.12
N GLN A 148 15.79 3.97 8.99
CA GLN A 148 15.42 5.09 9.87
C GLN A 148 16.18 5.10 11.22
N ASN A 149 16.58 3.95 11.76
CA ASN A 149 17.16 3.82 13.11
C ASN A 149 18.67 3.46 13.09
N ASP A 150 19.51 4.28 12.46
CA ASP A 150 20.98 4.12 12.46
C ASP A 150 21.51 2.72 12.05
N ARG A 151 20.71 1.95 11.31
CA ARG A 151 21.04 0.59 10.82
C ARG A 151 21.22 -0.45 11.93
N ASP A 152 20.59 -0.25 13.08
CA ASP A 152 20.57 -1.25 14.15
C ASP A 152 19.49 -2.31 13.93
N ILE A 153 19.90 -3.57 13.79
CA ILE A 153 18.98 -4.67 13.43
C ILE A 153 18.07 -5.07 14.59
N ASP A 154 18.56 -5.02 15.82
CA ASP A 154 17.79 -5.43 17.01
C ASP A 154 16.64 -4.46 17.29
N SER A 155 16.91 -3.15 17.28
CA SER A 155 15.87 -2.13 17.41
C SER A 155 14.92 -2.15 16.21
N SER A 156 15.42 -2.43 15.00
CA SER A 156 14.57 -2.57 13.82
C SER A 156 13.59 -3.74 13.95
N PHE A 157 14.06 -4.88 14.44
CA PHE A 157 13.23 -6.03 14.76
C PHE A 157 12.20 -5.73 15.85
N ALA A 158 12.62 -5.10 16.94
CA ALA A 158 11.71 -4.72 18.01
C ALA A 158 10.62 -3.75 17.54
N ASN A 159 10.99 -2.74 16.76
CA ASN A 159 10.07 -1.75 16.23
C ASN A 159 9.11 -2.33 15.18
N ALA A 160 9.61 -3.16 14.26
CA ALA A 160 8.78 -3.84 13.27
C ALA A 160 7.79 -4.80 13.96
N SER A 161 8.25 -5.60 14.93
CA SER A 161 7.38 -6.49 15.71
C SER A 161 6.27 -5.72 16.43
N LYS A 162 6.64 -4.60 17.06
CA LYS A 162 5.67 -3.72 17.73
C LYS A 162 4.66 -3.11 16.76
N LEU A 163 5.08 -2.73 15.55
CA LEU A 163 4.17 -2.22 14.52
C LEU A 163 3.19 -3.31 14.07
N PHE A 164 3.68 -4.55 13.88
CA PHE A 164 2.84 -5.67 13.49
C PHE A 164 1.77 -5.99 14.53
N GLU A 165 2.17 -6.07 15.80
CA GLU A 165 1.25 -6.34 16.92
C GLU A 165 0.16 -5.27 17.09
N ASN A 166 0.54 -4.00 16.97
CA ASN A 166 -0.36 -2.89 17.25
C ASN A 166 -1.21 -2.45 16.04
N ARG A 167 -0.78 -2.80 14.81
CA ARG A 167 -1.42 -2.30 13.59
C ARG A 167 -1.71 -3.41 12.58
N VAL A 168 -0.68 -4.09 12.06
CA VAL A 168 -0.86 -5.00 10.91
C VAL A 168 -1.79 -6.17 11.26
N PHE A 169 -1.56 -6.81 12.40
CA PHE A 169 -2.42 -7.90 12.88
C PHE A 169 -3.78 -7.43 13.41
N LYS A 170 -4.03 -6.11 13.43
CA LYS A 170 -5.31 -5.53 13.79
C LYS A 170 -6.16 -5.13 12.60
N HIS A 171 -5.69 -5.30 11.35
CA HIS A 171 -6.46 -4.92 10.17
C HIS A 171 -7.86 -5.57 10.12
N TYR A 172 -7.97 -6.87 10.39
CA TYR A 172 -9.26 -7.55 10.44
C TYR A 172 -10.09 -7.13 11.65
N ASP A 173 -9.51 -7.17 12.86
CA ASP A 173 -10.18 -6.79 14.12
C ASP A 173 -10.71 -5.35 14.11
N ASP A 174 -9.99 -4.43 13.46
CA ASP A 174 -10.34 -3.02 13.30
C ASP A 174 -11.42 -2.78 12.23
N GLY A 175 -11.93 -3.84 11.58
CA GLY A 175 -12.95 -3.75 10.53
C GLY A 175 -12.44 -3.12 9.24
N LEU A 176 -11.15 -3.27 8.93
CA LEU A 176 -10.51 -2.60 7.79
C LEU A 176 -10.49 -3.45 6.51
N LEU A 177 -10.91 -4.71 6.58
CA LEU A 177 -10.97 -5.66 5.46
C LEU A 177 -12.44 -5.96 5.13
N LEU A 178 -12.94 -5.37 4.04
CA LEU A 178 -14.35 -5.41 3.65
C LEU A 178 -14.60 -6.32 2.45
N THR A 179 -13.66 -6.44 1.53
CA THR A 179 -13.78 -7.33 0.37
C THR A 179 -13.70 -8.79 0.81
N GLU A 180 -14.40 -9.67 0.08
CA GLU A 180 -14.39 -11.10 0.41
C GLU A 180 -12.99 -11.70 0.22
N TYR A 181 -12.27 -11.29 -0.83
CA TYR A 181 -10.88 -11.72 -1.06
C TYR A 181 -10.00 -11.44 0.16
N SER A 182 -10.04 -10.22 0.71
CA SER A 182 -9.23 -9.89 1.88
C SER A 182 -9.62 -10.69 3.12
N LYS A 183 -10.92 -10.89 3.35
CA LYS A 183 -11.41 -11.69 4.50
C LYS A 183 -11.01 -13.15 4.40
N GLU A 184 -10.98 -13.73 3.20
CA GLU A 184 -10.59 -15.12 2.98
C GLU A 184 -9.08 -15.33 3.11
N ASN A 185 -8.27 -14.34 2.70
CA ASN A 185 -6.81 -14.52 2.56
C ASN A 185 -5.98 -13.92 3.70
N TYR A 186 -6.48 -12.98 4.50
CA TYR A 186 -5.66 -12.29 5.53
C TYR A 186 -5.00 -13.24 6.54
N MET A 187 -5.69 -14.34 6.92
CA MET A 187 -5.14 -15.31 7.87
C MET A 187 -3.89 -16.00 7.32
N GLN A 188 -3.85 -16.26 6.01
CA GLN A 188 -2.68 -16.84 5.36
C GLN A 188 -1.51 -15.85 5.37
N TYR A 189 -1.75 -14.57 5.03
CA TYR A 189 -0.71 -13.54 5.09
C TYR A 189 -0.20 -13.31 6.52
N GLN A 190 -1.10 -13.33 7.51
CA GLN A 190 -0.74 -13.27 8.92
C GLN A 190 0.13 -14.45 9.34
N SER A 191 -0.22 -15.66 8.94
CA SER A 191 0.57 -16.86 9.21
C SER A 191 1.98 -16.76 8.61
N ASN A 192 2.08 -16.30 7.36
CA ASN A 192 3.36 -16.08 6.68
C ASN A 192 4.23 -15.04 7.42
N ALA A 193 3.63 -13.92 7.84
CA ALA A 193 4.31 -12.89 8.61
C ALA A 193 4.83 -13.44 9.96
N LEU A 194 4.00 -14.19 10.70
CA LEU A 194 4.39 -14.81 11.97
C LEU A 194 5.54 -15.81 11.79
N ASN A 195 5.51 -16.59 10.71
CA ASN A 195 6.61 -17.51 10.36
C ASN A 195 7.90 -16.73 10.08
N ARG A 196 7.82 -15.61 9.35
CA ARG A 196 8.95 -14.73 9.05
C ARG A 196 9.54 -14.10 10.32
N ILE A 197 8.69 -13.57 11.20
CA ILE A 197 9.09 -13.03 12.52
C ILE A 197 9.80 -14.12 13.34
N GLY A 198 9.24 -15.34 13.36
CA GLY A 198 9.84 -16.48 14.04
C GLY A 198 11.21 -16.87 13.49
N ALA A 199 11.41 -16.78 12.17
CA ALA A 199 12.70 -17.00 11.52
C ALA A 199 13.74 -15.95 11.95
N TRP A 200 13.39 -14.66 11.90
CA TRP A 200 14.27 -13.58 12.37
C TRP A 200 14.64 -13.73 13.84
N LYS A 201 13.68 -14.07 14.70
CA LYS A 201 13.93 -14.30 16.12
C LYS A 201 14.92 -15.43 16.38
N LYS A 202 15.01 -16.43 15.50
CA LYS A 202 16.03 -17.48 15.57
C LYS A 202 17.39 -16.98 15.10
N ILE A 203 17.42 -16.21 14.01
CA ILE A 203 18.65 -15.61 13.45
C ILE A 203 19.31 -14.67 14.47
N LEU A 204 18.55 -13.75 15.07
CA LEU A 204 19.07 -12.75 16.02
C LEU A 204 19.54 -13.37 17.36
N LYS A 205 19.12 -14.59 17.68
CA LYS A 205 19.60 -15.33 18.85
C LYS A 205 20.80 -16.22 18.53
N ASN A 206 21.18 -16.33 17.27
CA ASN A 206 22.26 -17.19 16.85
C ASN A 206 23.60 -16.45 16.98
N TYR A 207 24.38 -16.80 18.00
CA TYR A 207 25.69 -16.20 18.31
C TYR A 207 26.78 -16.39 17.25
N VAL A 208 26.48 -17.06 16.12
CA VAL A 208 27.39 -17.24 14.99
C VAL A 208 27.35 -16.04 14.03
N LEU A 209 26.30 -15.24 14.08
CA LEU A 209 26.15 -13.95 13.38
C LEU A 209 26.23 -12.81 14.41
#